data_AF-A0A1S4FLS1-F1
#
_entry.id   AF-A0A1S4FLS1-F1
#
_cell.length_a   1.000
_cell.length_b   1.000
_cell.length_c   1.000
_cell.angle_alpha   90.00
_cell.angle_beta   90.00
_cell.angle_gamma   90.00
#
_symmetry.space_group_name_H-M   'P 1'
#
loop_
_entity.id
_entity.type
_entity.pdbx_description
1 polymer ?
#
loop_
_entity_poly.entity_id
_entity_poly.type
_entity_poly.pdbx_seq_one_letter_code
_entity_poly.pdbx_strand_id
1 'polypeptide(L)'
;MLTHGNPNRGTKMEEVNEKLKNFLITSSASGVELDCLASFRRYRQELQRNYLHYETRKYQLILAFLICMIGKHYFNELFANEDCILGMPQQLQKAFRPPESCDFCREMREVPRLANVDPDEFEQNYAYAGGPAIVTDATPNWTATEYFDYWFFKDIYETYGKRKKAARCQFFPYQTGFRNIHEAFDLDAARVNYEPGTEPWYFGWSNCDPEIVKILREHYGRPYFLPRGSENNAVDWVFMGGPGLGAHMHVDNVRLPSWQSQLKGSKEWILAPPPECYYSCNFLSVVVKTGETIVLDTNKWYHKTNVLSGEISITVGAEYD
;
A
#
# COMPACT_ATOMS: atom_id res chain seq x y z
N MET A 1 15.95 -40.08 14.47
CA MET A 1 16.18 -41.07 15.54
C MET A 1 14.89 -41.84 15.76
N LEU A 2 14.79 -43.01 15.12
CA LEU A 2 13.68 -43.95 15.27
C LEU A 2 13.97 -44.79 16.52
N THR A 3 13.13 -44.68 17.54
CA THR A 3 13.17 -45.59 18.69
C THR A 3 12.59 -46.94 18.25
N HIS A 4 13.46 -47.92 18.01
CA HIS A 4 13.07 -49.32 17.79
C HIS A 4 12.35 -49.86 19.04
N GLY A 5 11.02 -49.93 18.99
CA GLY A 5 10.20 -50.67 19.94
C GLY A 5 10.39 -52.17 19.73
N ASN A 6 10.74 -52.89 20.79
CA ASN A 6 10.90 -54.35 20.79
C ASN A 6 9.55 -55.04 20.48
N PRO A 7 9.44 -55.84 19.40
CA PRO A 7 8.17 -56.44 18.95
C PRO A 7 7.54 -57.41 19.96
N ASN A 8 8.33 -57.96 20.89
CA ASN A 8 7.88 -58.96 21.87
C ASN A 8 7.19 -58.37 23.11
N ARG A 9 7.02 -57.04 23.20
CA ARG A 9 6.44 -56.39 24.39
C ARG A 9 4.90 -56.31 24.35
N GLY A 10 4.30 -56.27 23.16
CA GLY A 10 2.84 -56.20 22.98
C GLY A 10 2.14 -57.51 23.29
N THR A 11 2.65 -58.63 22.75
CA THR A 11 2.09 -59.98 22.91
C THR A 11 2.07 -60.46 24.37
N LYS A 12 3.10 -60.13 25.14
CA LYS A 12 3.18 -60.51 26.57
C LYS A 12 2.25 -59.69 27.47
N MET A 13 1.94 -58.44 27.09
CA MET A 13 1.02 -57.58 27.83
C MET A 13 -0.45 -57.95 27.56
N GLU A 14 -0.76 -58.33 26.32
CA GLU A 14 -2.08 -58.85 25.94
C GLU A 14 -2.42 -60.15 26.66
N GLU A 15 -1.46 -61.08 26.77
CA GLU A 15 -1.66 -62.34 27.50
C GLU A 15 -1.93 -62.10 29.01
N VAL A 16 -1.23 -61.14 29.62
CA VAL A 16 -1.45 -60.75 31.02
C VAL A 16 -2.82 -60.09 31.20
N ASN A 17 -3.24 -59.23 30.26
CA ASN A 17 -4.56 -58.58 30.30
C ASN A 17 -5.71 -59.60 30.15
N GLU A 18 -5.56 -60.61 29.28
CA GLU A 18 -6.56 -61.67 29.15
C GLU A 18 -6.65 -62.56 30.39
N LYS A 19 -5.51 -62.93 30.99
CA LYS A 19 -5.50 -63.66 32.27
C LYS A 19 -6.17 -62.86 33.39
N LEU A 20 -5.95 -61.54 33.43
CA LEU A 20 -6.58 -60.66 34.40
C LEU A 20 -8.10 -60.52 34.16
N LYS A 21 -8.56 -60.38 32.91
CA LYS A 21 -10.00 -60.38 32.59
C LYS A 21 -10.69 -61.67 33.03
N ASN A 22 -10.09 -62.82 32.73
CA ASN A 22 -10.62 -64.11 33.14
C ASN A 22 -10.67 -64.24 34.67
N PHE A 23 -9.63 -63.79 35.39
CA PHE A 23 -9.63 -63.73 36.84
C PHE A 23 -10.76 -62.88 37.42
N LEU A 24 -11.06 -61.72 36.81
CA LEU A 24 -12.16 -60.84 37.25
C LEU A 24 -13.53 -61.50 37.05
N ILE A 25 -13.74 -62.16 35.91
CA ILE A 25 -15.00 -62.86 35.59
C ILE A 25 -15.22 -64.03 36.57
N THR A 26 -14.20 -64.85 36.81
CA THR A 26 -14.28 -65.97 37.75
C THR A 26 -14.52 -65.50 39.19
N SER A 27 -13.86 -64.42 39.61
CA SER A 27 -14.03 -63.86 40.96
C SER A 27 -15.44 -63.30 41.19
N SER A 28 -16.02 -62.66 40.17
CA SER A 28 -17.42 -62.18 40.21
C SER A 28 -18.42 -63.32 40.27
N ALA A 29 -18.17 -64.44 39.57
CA ALA A 29 -19.04 -65.62 39.58
C ALA A 29 -18.98 -66.40 40.90
N SER A 30 -17.87 -66.29 41.63
CA SER A 30 -17.63 -66.98 42.90
C SER A 30 -18.00 -66.17 44.15
N GLY A 31 -18.56 -64.96 43.99
CA GLY A 31 -19.02 -64.12 45.10
C GLY A 31 -17.89 -63.52 45.96
N VAL A 32 -16.65 -63.48 45.45
CA VAL A 32 -15.51 -62.93 46.19
C VAL A 32 -15.45 -61.42 46.03
N GLU A 33 -15.50 -60.69 47.15
CA GLU A 33 -15.37 -59.24 47.16
C GLU A 33 -13.90 -58.83 46.98
N LEU A 34 -13.51 -58.58 45.72
CA LEU A 34 -12.13 -58.25 45.33
C LEU A 34 -11.57 -56.99 46.01
N ASP A 35 -12.44 -56.07 46.43
CA ASP A 35 -12.04 -54.84 47.12
C ASP A 35 -11.57 -55.07 48.56
N CYS A 36 -11.79 -56.27 49.13
CA CYS A 36 -11.18 -56.64 50.40
C CYS A 36 -9.68 -56.93 50.27
N LEU A 37 -9.19 -57.29 49.08
CA LEU A 37 -7.77 -57.59 48.84
C LEU A 37 -6.96 -56.29 48.70
N ALA A 38 -6.01 -56.07 49.62
CA ALA A 38 -5.16 -54.87 49.62
C ALA A 38 -4.33 -54.73 48.32
N SER A 39 -3.87 -55.85 47.75
CA SER A 39 -3.14 -55.88 46.47
C SER A 39 -4.02 -55.42 45.31
N PHE A 40 -5.28 -55.84 45.27
CA PHE A 40 -6.22 -55.47 44.22
C PHE A 40 -6.66 -54.01 44.33
N ARG A 41 -6.90 -53.52 45.55
CA ARG A 41 -7.13 -52.09 45.80
C ARG A 41 -5.98 -51.21 45.31
N ARG A 42 -4.74 -51.60 45.61
CA ARG A 42 -3.54 -50.88 45.15
C ARG A 42 -3.39 -50.91 43.62
N TYR A 43 -3.61 -52.06 43.01
CA TYR A 43 -3.58 -52.20 41.54
C TYR A 43 -4.65 -51.34 40.85
N ARG A 44 -5.89 -51.33 41.38
CA ARG A 44 -6.97 -50.48 40.86
C ARG A 44 -6.63 -48.99 41.00
N GLN A 45 -6.06 -48.56 42.12
CA GLN A 45 -5.60 -47.19 42.32
C GLN A 45 -4.48 -46.79 41.34
N GLU A 46 -3.51 -47.67 41.08
CA GLU A 46 -2.44 -47.43 40.11
C GLU A 46 -2.98 -47.35 38.67
N LEU A 47 -3.89 -48.25 38.28
CA LEU A 47 -4.58 -48.18 36.99
C LEU A 47 -5.35 -46.87 36.82
N GLN A 48 -6.09 -46.45 37.84
CA GLN A 48 -6.89 -45.24 37.78
C GLN A 48 -6.02 -43.98 37.73
N ARG A 49 -4.87 -43.96 38.43
CA ARG A 49 -3.85 -42.89 38.30
C ARG A 49 -3.24 -42.87 36.91
N ASN A 50 -2.87 -44.02 36.35
CA ASN A 50 -2.30 -44.12 35.01
C ASN A 50 -3.30 -43.68 33.93
N TYR A 51 -4.57 -44.08 34.06
CA TYR A 51 -5.65 -43.64 33.18
C TYR A 51 -5.86 -42.13 33.24
N LEU A 52 -5.94 -41.56 34.45
CA LEU A 52 -6.11 -40.11 34.63
C LEU A 52 -4.90 -39.33 34.09
N HIS A 53 -3.68 -39.85 34.28
CA HIS A 53 -2.47 -39.24 33.73
C HIS A 53 -2.44 -39.30 32.19
N TYR A 54 -2.87 -40.42 31.60
CA TYR A 54 -2.99 -40.58 30.15
C TYR A 54 -4.04 -39.63 29.55
N GLU A 55 -5.24 -39.58 30.12
CA GLU A 55 -6.29 -38.65 29.67
C GLU A 55 -5.85 -37.19 29.83
N THR A 56 -5.22 -36.83 30.94
CA THR A 56 -4.70 -35.47 31.15
C THR A 56 -3.64 -35.10 30.10
N ARG A 57 -2.69 -36.00 29.80
CA ARG A 57 -1.71 -35.79 28.72
C ARG A 57 -2.36 -35.67 27.35
N LYS A 58 -3.38 -36.48 27.06
CA LYS A 58 -4.16 -36.41 25.81
C LYS A 58 -4.84 -35.06 25.65
N TYR A 59 -5.52 -34.55 26.68
CA TYR A 59 -6.14 -33.22 26.63
C TYR A 59 -5.10 -32.08 26.54
N GLN A 60 -3.95 -32.20 27.21
CA GLN A 60 -2.85 -31.24 27.07
C GLN A 60 -2.31 -31.17 25.64
N LEU A 61 -2.15 -32.31 24.98
CA LEU A 61 -1.71 -32.37 23.58
C LEU A 61 -2.76 -31.79 22.63
N ILE A 62 -4.04 -32.08 22.84
CA ILE A 62 -5.14 -31.50 22.06
C ILE A 62 -5.17 -29.97 22.22
N LEU A 63 -5.04 -29.48 23.46
CA LEU A 63 -5.03 -28.04 23.74
C LEU A 63 -3.82 -27.36 23.09
N ALA A 64 -2.62 -27.96 23.19
CA ALA A 64 -1.42 -27.43 22.54
C ALA A 64 -1.59 -27.35 21.01
N PHE A 65 -2.17 -28.39 20.40
CA PHE A 65 -2.47 -28.39 18.97
C PHE A 65 -3.47 -27.30 18.57
N LEU A 66 -4.54 -27.11 19.36
CA LEU A 66 -5.51 -26.04 19.14
C LEU A 66 -4.87 -24.65 19.25
N ILE A 67 -4.03 -24.42 20.27
CA ILE A 67 -3.29 -23.17 20.43
C ILE A 67 -2.36 -22.92 19.24
N CYS A 68 -1.66 -23.95 18.76
CA CYS A 68 -0.82 -23.83 17.56
C CYS A 68 -1.62 -23.51 16.31
N MET A 69 -2.80 -24.12 16.13
CA MET A 69 -3.69 -23.84 14.99
C MET A 69 -4.24 -22.42 15.03
N ILE A 70 -4.66 -21.95 16.21
CA ILE A 70 -5.11 -20.57 16.43
C ILE A 70 -3.95 -19.61 16.18
N GLY A 71 -2.78 -19.86 16.76
CA GLY A 71 -1.58 -19.06 16.57
C GLY A 71 -1.16 -18.98 15.10
N LYS A 72 -1.20 -20.10 14.37
CA LYS A 72 -0.94 -20.15 12.93
C LYS A 72 -1.98 -19.33 12.14
N HIS A 73 -3.26 -19.40 12.51
CA HIS A 73 -4.29 -18.61 11.84
C HIS A 73 -4.07 -17.11 12.04
N TYR A 74 -3.85 -16.67 13.28
CA TYR A 74 -3.53 -15.27 13.58
C TYR A 74 -2.23 -14.80 12.94
N PHE A 75 -1.17 -15.62 12.97
CA PHE A 75 0.11 -15.30 12.33
C PHE A 75 -0.07 -15.16 10.82
N ASN A 76 -0.77 -16.11 10.20
CA ASN A 76 -1.08 -16.03 8.77
C ASN A 76 -1.93 -14.80 8.47
N GLU A 77 -2.95 -14.44 9.26
CA GLU A 77 -3.70 -13.20 9.01
C GLU A 77 -2.85 -11.94 9.20
N LEU A 78 -1.98 -11.92 10.20
CA LEU A 78 -1.10 -10.78 10.48
C LEU A 78 -0.10 -10.52 9.35
N PHE A 79 0.37 -11.59 8.68
CA PHE A 79 1.40 -11.53 7.63
C PHE A 79 0.90 -11.90 6.23
N ALA A 80 -0.40 -12.18 6.04
CA ALA A 80 -0.95 -12.62 4.74
C ALA A 80 -0.84 -11.54 3.65
N ASN A 81 -0.65 -10.28 4.03
CA ASN A 81 -0.69 -9.14 3.10
C ASN A 81 0.57 -8.27 3.16
N GLU A 82 1.62 -8.69 3.86
CA GLU A 82 2.87 -7.92 3.99
C GLU A 82 4.00 -8.71 3.31
N ASP A 83 4.54 -8.20 2.22
CA ASP A 83 5.66 -8.82 1.49
C ASP A 83 6.94 -8.90 2.35
N CYS A 84 7.01 -8.18 3.47
CA CYS A 84 8.18 -8.04 4.32
C CYS A 84 7.85 -8.19 5.81
N ILE A 85 8.66 -8.98 6.55
CA ILE A 85 8.59 -9.12 8.02
C ILE A 85 8.94 -7.80 8.74
N LEU A 86 9.81 -6.99 8.12
CA LEU A 86 10.18 -5.65 8.58
C LEU A 86 10.12 -4.70 7.39
N GLY A 87 9.23 -3.71 7.43
CA GLY A 87 9.22 -2.62 6.45
C GLY A 87 10.45 -1.73 6.64
N MET A 88 11.21 -1.50 5.57
CA MET A 88 12.34 -0.57 5.61
C MET A 88 11.81 0.84 5.88
N PRO A 89 12.31 1.57 6.91
CA PRO A 89 11.96 2.96 7.14
C PRO A 89 12.16 3.80 5.88
N GLN A 90 11.23 4.71 5.58
CA GLN A 90 11.25 5.52 4.34
C GLN A 90 12.58 6.25 4.12
N GLN A 91 13.26 6.66 5.20
CA GLN A 91 14.55 7.38 5.08
C GLN A 91 15.70 6.45 4.68
N LEU A 92 15.64 5.19 5.10
CA LEU A 92 16.60 4.17 4.67
C LEU A 92 16.32 3.76 3.23
N GLN A 93 15.06 3.67 2.80
CA GLN A 93 14.72 3.38 1.40
C GLN A 93 15.36 4.38 0.45
N LYS A 94 15.35 5.67 0.79
CA LYS A 94 16.01 6.74 0.00
C LYS A 94 17.53 6.64 0.01
N ALA A 95 18.14 6.27 1.15
CA ALA A 95 19.59 6.16 1.28
C ALA A 95 20.19 4.97 0.51
N PHE A 96 19.41 3.91 0.32
CA PHE A 96 19.82 2.71 -0.40
C PHE A 96 19.26 2.62 -1.82
N ARG A 97 18.76 3.74 -2.36
CA ARG A 97 18.37 3.82 -3.77
C ARG A 97 19.60 3.51 -4.65
N PRO A 98 19.48 2.64 -5.67
CA PRO A 98 20.56 2.40 -6.60
C PRO A 98 21.02 3.70 -7.28
N PRO A 99 22.33 3.86 -7.55
CA PRO A 99 22.82 5.04 -8.25
C PRO A 99 22.28 5.08 -9.70
N GLU A 100 21.89 6.26 -10.15
CA GLU A 100 21.40 6.51 -11.50
C GLU A 100 22.54 6.93 -12.45
N SER A 101 22.42 6.61 -13.75
CA SER A 101 23.31 7.21 -14.76
C SER A 101 22.92 8.66 -15.01
N CYS A 102 23.89 9.57 -15.10
CA CYS A 102 23.63 10.99 -15.33
C CYS A 102 23.34 11.36 -16.79
N ASP A 103 23.30 10.39 -17.71
CA ASP A 103 23.13 10.65 -19.15
C ASP A 103 21.79 11.34 -19.46
N PHE A 104 20.72 11.08 -18.70
CA PHE A 104 19.40 11.70 -18.91
C PHE A 104 19.36 13.22 -18.67
N CYS A 105 20.32 13.77 -17.94
CA CYS A 105 20.32 15.18 -17.52
C CYS A 105 21.59 15.96 -17.89
N ARG A 106 22.65 15.30 -18.37
CA ARG A 106 23.96 15.92 -18.62
C ARG A 106 23.89 17.11 -19.57
N GLU A 107 23.12 16.98 -20.64
CA GLU A 107 22.99 18.02 -21.67
C GLU A 107 21.78 18.94 -21.45
N MET A 108 20.97 18.65 -20.43
CA MET A 108 19.75 19.40 -20.17
C MET A 108 20.05 20.71 -19.43
N ARG A 109 19.72 21.82 -20.09
CA ARG A 109 19.85 23.18 -19.55
C ARG A 109 18.51 23.82 -19.21
N GLU A 110 17.47 23.42 -19.91
CA GLU A 110 16.11 23.92 -19.75
C GLU A 110 15.11 22.80 -20.03
N VAL A 111 13.87 22.98 -19.55
CA VAL A 111 12.79 22.04 -19.80
C VAL A 111 12.16 22.36 -21.15
N PRO A 112 12.26 21.47 -22.17
CA PRO A 112 11.69 21.71 -23.48
C PRO A 112 10.16 21.87 -23.38
N ARG A 113 9.63 22.81 -24.18
CA ARG A 113 8.20 23.09 -24.30
C ARG A 113 7.74 22.73 -25.71
N LEU A 114 6.78 21.83 -25.79
CA LEU A 114 6.32 21.21 -27.02
C LEU A 114 4.82 21.50 -27.22
N ALA A 115 4.39 21.52 -28.47
CA ALA A 115 2.99 21.67 -28.86
C ALA A 115 2.73 20.89 -30.16
N ASN A 116 1.50 20.41 -30.36
CA ASN A 116 1.08 19.58 -31.49
C ASN A 116 2.05 18.41 -31.75
N VAL A 117 2.41 17.69 -30.69
CA VAL A 117 3.45 16.64 -30.74
C VAL A 117 2.86 15.34 -31.30
N ASP A 118 3.52 14.74 -32.28
CA ASP A 118 3.15 13.39 -32.70
C ASP A 118 3.54 12.36 -31.62
N PRO A 119 2.65 11.40 -31.26
CA PRO A 119 2.96 10.41 -30.23
C PRO A 119 4.20 9.56 -30.50
N ASP A 120 4.49 9.25 -31.77
CA ASP A 120 5.62 8.41 -32.15
C ASP A 120 6.93 9.23 -32.02
N GLU A 121 6.88 10.53 -32.33
CA GLU A 121 7.99 11.48 -32.07
C GLU A 121 8.22 11.67 -30.56
N PHE A 122 7.15 11.78 -29.78
CA PHE A 122 7.25 11.91 -28.33
C PHE A 122 7.88 10.66 -27.69
N GLU A 123 7.45 9.47 -28.13
CA GLU A 123 8.00 8.20 -27.68
C GLU A 123 9.50 8.09 -27.94
N GLN A 124 9.92 8.43 -29.16
CA GLN A 124 11.32 8.33 -29.59
C GLN A 124 12.24 9.30 -28.82
N ASN A 125 11.77 10.51 -28.55
CA ASN A 125 12.65 11.61 -28.11
C ASN A 125 12.49 11.99 -26.63
N TYR A 126 11.34 11.72 -26.00
CA TYR A 126 11.01 12.27 -24.68
C TYR A 126 10.49 11.24 -23.68
N ALA A 127 9.56 10.37 -24.07
CA ALA A 127 8.82 9.48 -23.15
C ALA A 127 9.72 8.69 -22.20
N TYR A 128 10.79 8.09 -22.73
CA TYR A 128 11.68 7.21 -21.96
C TYR A 128 13.10 7.77 -21.83
N ALA A 129 13.33 9.02 -22.22
CA ALA A 129 14.63 9.68 -22.09
C ALA A 129 14.99 10.02 -20.63
N GLY A 130 13.99 10.08 -19.74
CA GLY A 130 14.14 10.39 -18.31
C GLY A 130 14.23 11.88 -17.98
N GLY A 131 14.49 12.74 -18.97
CA GLY A 131 14.44 14.19 -18.81
C GLY A 131 13.00 14.74 -18.77
N PRO A 132 12.75 15.86 -18.08
CA PRO A 132 11.46 16.54 -18.11
C PRO A 132 11.12 17.13 -19.48
N ALA A 133 9.84 17.17 -19.83
CA ALA A 133 9.29 17.92 -20.95
C ALA A 133 7.92 18.51 -20.58
N ILE A 134 7.54 19.63 -21.19
CA ILE A 134 6.21 20.22 -21.03
C ILE A 134 5.50 20.22 -22.38
N VAL A 135 4.29 19.68 -22.43
CA VAL A 135 3.40 19.81 -23.58
C VAL A 135 2.34 20.87 -23.26
N THR A 136 2.33 21.95 -24.04
CA THR A 136 1.56 23.17 -23.71
C THR A 136 0.09 23.10 -24.10
N ASP A 137 -0.29 22.15 -24.95
CA ASP A 137 -1.63 21.95 -25.50
C ASP A 137 -2.18 20.56 -25.15
N ALA A 138 -1.91 20.09 -23.93
CA ALA A 138 -2.17 18.72 -23.52
C ALA A 138 -3.64 18.39 -23.22
N THR A 139 -4.44 19.39 -22.84
CA THR A 139 -5.82 19.18 -22.34
C THR A 139 -6.94 19.84 -23.19
N PRO A 140 -6.84 19.99 -24.52
CA PRO A 140 -7.77 20.82 -25.29
C PRO A 140 -9.22 20.31 -25.27
N ASN A 141 -9.41 19.00 -25.07
CA ASN A 141 -10.73 18.35 -25.05
C ASN A 141 -11.17 17.92 -23.65
N TRP A 142 -10.49 18.39 -22.60
CA TRP A 142 -10.79 18.00 -21.22
C TRP A 142 -11.71 19.02 -20.58
N THR A 143 -12.89 18.60 -20.13
CA THR A 143 -13.81 19.47 -19.38
C THR A 143 -13.37 19.65 -17.92
N ALA A 144 -12.39 18.86 -17.46
CA ALA A 144 -11.85 18.93 -16.10
C ALA A 144 -11.31 20.33 -15.74
N THR A 145 -10.78 21.10 -16.69
CA THR A 145 -10.29 22.46 -16.45
C THR A 145 -11.40 23.42 -16.01
N GLU A 146 -12.64 23.16 -16.43
CA GLU A 146 -13.80 23.97 -16.09
C GLU A 146 -14.51 23.42 -14.84
N TYR A 147 -14.80 22.12 -14.83
CA TYR A 147 -15.65 21.46 -13.83
C TYR A 147 -14.94 21.15 -12.51
N PHE A 148 -13.64 20.87 -12.51
CA PHE A 148 -12.99 20.44 -11.28
C PHE A 148 -12.78 21.64 -10.37
N ASP A 149 -13.35 21.56 -9.18
CA ASP A 149 -13.08 22.45 -8.07
C ASP A 149 -13.19 21.69 -6.74
N TYR A 150 -12.95 22.38 -5.64
CA TYR A 150 -13.04 21.78 -4.31
C TYR A 150 -14.41 21.14 -4.04
N TRP A 151 -15.50 21.80 -4.47
CA TRP A 151 -16.87 21.38 -4.18
C TRP A 151 -17.28 20.16 -5.00
N PHE A 152 -16.86 20.10 -6.26
CA PHE A 152 -17.01 18.94 -7.11
C PHE A 152 -16.39 17.69 -6.48
N PHE A 153 -15.13 17.79 -6.03
CA PHE A 153 -14.48 16.66 -5.37
C PHE A 153 -15.13 16.31 -4.03
N LYS A 154 -15.50 17.32 -3.22
CA LYS A 154 -16.23 17.10 -1.96
C LYS A 154 -17.50 16.30 -2.18
N ASP A 155 -18.35 16.69 -3.13
CA ASP A 155 -19.63 16.02 -3.42
C ASP A 155 -19.43 14.54 -3.82
N ILE A 156 -18.45 14.27 -4.70
CA ILE A 156 -18.12 12.91 -5.12
C ILE A 156 -17.63 12.06 -3.95
N TYR A 157 -16.74 12.58 -3.11
CA TYR A 157 -16.17 11.82 -2.00
C TYR A 157 -17.13 11.66 -0.82
N GLU A 158 -18.07 12.58 -0.61
CA GLU A 158 -19.13 12.42 0.37
C GLU A 158 -20.18 11.38 -0.07
N THR A 159 -20.46 11.33 -1.38
CA THR A 159 -21.45 10.43 -1.97
C THR A 159 -20.91 9.01 -2.12
N TYR A 160 -19.71 8.84 -2.69
CA TYR A 160 -19.14 7.54 -3.05
C TYR A 160 -18.01 7.09 -2.11
N GLY A 161 -17.34 8.03 -1.44
CA GLY A 161 -16.09 7.80 -0.69
C GLY A 161 -16.24 7.15 0.70
N LYS A 162 -17.46 6.97 1.23
CA LYS A 162 -17.69 6.31 2.54
C LYS A 162 -17.45 4.79 2.52
N ARG A 163 -17.10 4.22 1.38
CA ARG A 163 -16.90 2.78 1.20
C ARG A 163 -15.49 2.37 1.62
N LYS A 164 -15.33 1.11 2.04
CA LYS A 164 -14.04 0.56 2.51
C LYS A 164 -12.87 0.68 1.53
N LYS A 165 -13.14 0.81 0.21
CA LYS A 165 -12.10 0.91 -0.83
C LYS A 165 -11.54 2.33 -0.95
N ALA A 166 -12.41 3.35 -1.07
CA ALA A 166 -12.00 4.76 -1.07
C ALA A 166 -11.19 5.15 0.18
N ALA A 167 -11.57 4.63 1.37
CA ALA A 167 -10.85 4.88 2.62
C ALA A 167 -9.41 4.30 2.67
N ARG A 168 -9.05 3.42 1.72
CA ARG A 168 -7.70 2.82 1.63
C ARG A 168 -6.80 3.51 0.62
N CYS A 169 -7.31 4.49 -0.13
CA CYS A 169 -6.47 5.22 -1.07
C CYS A 169 -5.45 6.07 -0.33
N GLN A 170 -4.25 6.21 -0.91
CA GLN A 170 -3.17 6.97 -0.31
C GLN A 170 -3.53 8.46 -0.27
N PHE A 171 -3.27 9.10 0.89
CA PHE A 171 -3.47 10.52 1.12
C PHE A 171 -2.15 11.21 1.41
N PHE A 172 -1.97 12.41 0.86
CA PHE A 172 -0.74 13.20 0.94
C PHE A 172 -1.03 14.54 1.64
N PRO A 173 -0.70 14.67 2.94
CA PRO A 173 -1.14 15.81 3.75
C PRO A 173 -0.27 17.08 3.65
N TYR A 174 0.98 16.97 3.17
CA TYR A 174 1.93 18.09 2.96
C TYR A 174 1.93 19.17 4.05
N GLN A 175 1.99 18.77 5.33
CA GLN A 175 2.07 19.65 6.50
C GLN A 175 0.86 20.58 6.74
N THR A 176 -0.32 20.23 6.23
CA THR A 176 -1.55 21.05 6.38
C THR A 176 -2.46 20.60 7.52
N GLY A 177 -2.01 19.60 8.29
CA GLY A 177 -2.70 19.09 9.48
C GLY A 177 -3.77 18.04 9.21
N PHE A 178 -4.16 17.82 7.94
CA PHE A 178 -5.14 16.79 7.59
C PHE A 178 -4.57 15.39 7.76
N ARG A 179 -5.39 14.48 8.28
CA ARG A 179 -5.04 13.06 8.43
C ARG A 179 -5.55 12.19 7.30
N ASN A 180 -6.63 12.60 6.63
CA ASN A 180 -7.25 11.85 5.56
C ASN A 180 -8.07 12.78 4.65
N ILE A 181 -8.56 12.21 3.55
CA ILE A 181 -9.34 12.92 2.54
C ILE A 181 -10.68 13.46 3.03
N HIS A 182 -11.30 12.83 4.04
CA HIS A 182 -12.56 13.32 4.60
C HIS A 182 -12.36 14.63 5.37
N GLU A 183 -11.31 14.71 6.19
CA GLU A 183 -10.94 15.97 6.85
C GLU A 183 -10.58 17.07 5.84
N ALA A 184 -9.94 16.68 4.74
CA ALA A 184 -9.55 17.60 3.68
C ALA A 184 -10.74 18.14 2.88
N PHE A 185 -11.88 17.42 2.84
CA PHE A 185 -13.14 17.86 2.24
C PHE A 185 -14.15 18.44 3.24
N ASP A 186 -13.78 18.53 4.52
CA ASP A 186 -14.60 19.12 5.58
C ASP A 186 -14.12 20.55 5.96
N LEU A 187 -13.64 21.31 4.97
CA LEU A 187 -13.28 22.71 5.15
C LEU A 187 -14.49 23.63 5.04
N ASP A 188 -14.52 24.66 5.87
CA ASP A 188 -15.44 25.80 5.75
C ASP A 188 -15.18 26.59 4.47
N ALA A 189 -16.23 27.15 3.88
CA ALA A 189 -16.15 27.91 2.63
C ALA A 189 -15.12 29.05 2.66
N ALA A 190 -15.01 29.76 3.80
CA ALA A 190 -14.02 30.81 3.98
C ALA A 190 -12.58 30.30 3.81
N ARG A 191 -12.28 29.10 4.34
CA ARG A 191 -10.95 28.47 4.23
C ARG A 191 -10.70 27.92 2.83
N VAL A 192 -11.72 27.35 2.18
CA VAL A 192 -11.64 26.94 0.77
C VAL A 192 -11.24 28.13 -0.12
N ASN A 193 -11.82 29.30 0.15
CA ASN A 193 -11.62 30.53 -0.62
C ASN A 193 -10.38 31.34 -0.19
N TYR A 194 -9.57 30.85 0.76
CA TYR A 194 -8.41 31.59 1.29
C TYR A 194 -8.75 32.98 1.82
N GLU A 195 -9.90 33.12 2.48
CA GLU A 195 -10.28 34.39 3.10
C GLU A 195 -9.26 34.78 4.20
N PRO A 196 -8.99 36.09 4.39
CA PRO A 196 -8.04 36.55 5.39
C PRO A 196 -8.34 36.00 6.78
N GLY A 197 -7.31 35.45 7.44
CA GLY A 197 -7.42 34.85 8.78
C GLY A 197 -7.71 33.35 8.79
N THR A 198 -7.80 32.71 7.62
CA THR A 198 -7.91 31.25 7.50
C THR A 198 -6.54 30.58 7.32
N GLU A 199 -6.41 29.34 7.79
CA GLU A 199 -5.19 28.54 7.62
C GLU A 199 -5.05 28.03 6.17
N PRO A 200 -3.86 28.14 5.55
CA PRO A 200 -3.65 27.68 4.19
C PRO A 200 -3.78 26.14 4.09
N TRP A 201 -4.01 25.63 2.88
CA TRP A 201 -4.16 24.20 2.65
C TRP A 201 -3.59 23.74 1.30
N TYR A 202 -3.12 22.51 1.25
CA TYR A 202 -2.60 21.85 0.06
C TYR A 202 -2.49 20.37 0.38
N PHE A 203 -3.15 19.54 -0.41
CA PHE A 203 -3.11 18.11 -0.23
C PHE A 203 -3.23 17.41 -1.56
N GLY A 204 -2.84 16.14 -1.55
CA GLY A 204 -3.10 15.25 -2.67
C GLY A 204 -3.67 13.93 -2.21
N TRP A 205 -4.16 13.15 -3.16
CA TRP A 205 -4.62 11.79 -2.90
C TRP A 205 -4.59 10.96 -4.17
N SER A 206 -4.67 9.65 -3.98
CA SER A 206 -4.83 8.68 -5.06
C SER A 206 -6.31 8.38 -5.30
N ASN A 207 -6.75 8.37 -6.55
CA ASN A 207 -8.07 7.91 -6.97
C ASN A 207 -8.01 6.41 -7.22
N CYS A 208 -8.26 5.60 -6.19
CA CYS A 208 -8.20 4.14 -6.28
C CYS A 208 -9.57 3.44 -6.22
N ASP A 209 -10.66 4.21 -6.06
CA ASP A 209 -12.03 3.68 -6.08
C ASP A 209 -12.58 3.69 -7.52
N PRO A 210 -12.94 2.52 -8.10
CA PRO A 210 -13.38 2.43 -9.50
C PRO A 210 -14.60 3.29 -9.85
N GLU A 211 -15.52 3.54 -8.91
CA GLU A 211 -16.69 4.38 -9.20
C GLU A 211 -16.32 5.86 -9.28
N ILE A 212 -15.47 6.32 -8.36
CA ILE A 212 -14.95 7.69 -8.38
C ILE A 212 -14.09 7.89 -9.64
N VAL A 213 -13.18 6.96 -9.93
CA VAL A 213 -12.34 7.00 -11.14
C VAL A 213 -13.21 7.11 -12.39
N LYS A 214 -14.29 6.31 -12.49
CA LYS A 214 -15.19 6.36 -13.65
C LYS A 214 -15.77 7.77 -13.85
N ILE A 215 -16.28 8.40 -12.79
CA ILE A 215 -16.84 9.78 -12.85
C ILE A 215 -15.76 10.78 -13.25
N LEU A 216 -14.59 10.70 -12.62
CA LEU A 216 -13.48 11.60 -12.90
C LEU A 216 -12.99 11.49 -14.36
N ARG A 217 -12.93 10.27 -14.91
CA ARG A 217 -12.53 9.97 -16.29
C ARG A 217 -13.56 10.39 -17.34
N GLU A 218 -14.74 10.87 -16.96
CA GLU A 218 -15.67 11.56 -17.88
C GLU A 218 -15.15 12.96 -18.25
N HIS A 219 -14.24 13.54 -17.44
CA HIS A 219 -13.77 14.92 -17.60
C HIS A 219 -12.33 15.05 -18.12
N TYR A 220 -11.52 14.00 -18.02
CA TYR A 220 -10.17 13.96 -18.58
C TYR A 220 -9.79 12.55 -19.04
N GLY A 221 -8.82 12.47 -19.94
CA GLY A 221 -8.35 11.22 -20.53
C GLY A 221 -6.85 11.02 -20.45
N ARG A 222 -6.33 10.15 -21.31
CA ARG A 222 -4.89 10.04 -21.57
C ARG A 222 -4.43 11.28 -22.36
N PRO A 223 -3.31 11.94 -21.98
CA PRO A 223 -2.75 13.00 -22.80
C PRO A 223 -2.44 12.49 -24.22
N TYR A 224 -2.77 13.29 -25.24
CA TYR A 224 -2.78 12.86 -26.64
C TYR A 224 -1.39 12.44 -27.16
N PHE A 225 -0.34 13.05 -26.62
CA PHE A 225 1.05 12.89 -27.04
C PHE A 225 1.73 11.64 -26.43
N LEU A 226 1.09 10.96 -25.46
CA LEU A 226 1.68 9.76 -24.88
C LEU A 226 1.71 8.61 -25.90
N PRO A 227 2.72 7.72 -25.83
CA PRO A 227 2.90 6.61 -26.77
C PRO A 227 1.60 5.84 -27.01
N ARG A 228 1.33 5.43 -28.26
CA ARG A 228 0.03 4.82 -28.62
C ARG A 228 -0.23 3.51 -27.89
N GLY A 229 0.82 2.74 -27.65
CA GLY A 229 0.79 1.49 -26.88
C GLY A 229 0.72 1.69 -25.38
N SER A 230 0.93 2.93 -24.88
CA SER A 230 0.97 3.18 -23.45
C SER A 230 -0.41 3.12 -22.80
N GLU A 231 -0.46 2.45 -21.66
CA GLU A 231 -1.62 2.46 -20.78
C GLU A 231 -1.41 3.50 -19.68
N ASN A 232 -2.47 4.24 -19.34
CA ASN A 232 -2.45 4.99 -18.09
C ASN A 232 -2.62 4.01 -16.94
N ASN A 233 -1.85 4.18 -15.87
CA ASN A 233 -2.07 3.42 -14.65
C ASN A 233 -3.53 3.62 -14.18
N ALA A 234 -4.13 2.57 -13.61
CA ALA A 234 -5.51 2.57 -13.13
C ALA A 234 -5.75 3.56 -11.97
N VAL A 235 -4.67 4.06 -11.35
CA VAL A 235 -4.71 5.01 -10.24
C VAL A 235 -4.16 6.35 -10.69
N ASP A 236 -5.01 7.38 -10.61
CA ASP A 236 -4.63 8.78 -10.82
C ASP A 236 -4.33 9.47 -9.49
N TRP A 237 -3.39 10.39 -9.50
CA TRP A 237 -3.13 11.30 -8.38
C TRP A 237 -3.71 12.67 -8.66
N VAL A 238 -4.44 13.21 -7.68
CA VAL A 238 -4.92 14.59 -7.71
C VAL A 238 -4.23 15.37 -6.60
N PHE A 239 -3.81 16.60 -6.92
CA PHE A 239 -3.28 17.54 -5.94
C PHE A 239 -3.98 18.87 -6.09
N MET A 240 -4.37 19.46 -4.96
CA MET A 240 -4.96 20.78 -4.96
C MET A 240 -4.67 21.58 -3.69
N GLY A 241 -4.67 22.90 -3.84
CA GLY A 241 -4.40 23.85 -2.77
C GLY A 241 -4.07 25.23 -3.31
N GLY A 242 -3.85 26.17 -2.39
CA GLY A 242 -3.65 27.58 -2.72
C GLY A 242 -2.19 28.00 -2.70
N PRO A 243 -1.93 29.30 -2.96
CA PRO A 243 -0.60 29.84 -3.17
C PRO A 243 0.39 29.56 -2.04
N GLY A 244 1.66 29.39 -2.42
CA GLY A 244 2.80 29.22 -1.50
C GLY A 244 3.03 27.79 -0.99
N LEU A 245 1.98 26.96 -0.95
CA LEU A 245 2.10 25.55 -0.57
C LEU A 245 2.37 24.65 -1.78
N GLY A 246 2.84 23.43 -1.53
CA GLY A 246 3.13 22.44 -2.57
C GLY A 246 3.86 21.22 -2.01
N ALA A 247 4.22 20.28 -2.88
CA ALA A 247 4.98 19.12 -2.47
C ALA A 247 6.41 19.52 -2.11
N HIS A 248 6.91 19.05 -0.95
CA HIS A 248 8.29 19.26 -0.54
C HIS A 248 9.27 18.51 -1.46
N MET A 249 10.56 18.82 -1.38
CA MET A 249 11.58 18.13 -2.19
C MET A 249 11.58 16.63 -1.88
N HIS A 250 11.26 15.80 -2.87
CA HIS A 250 11.20 14.35 -2.76
C HIS A 250 11.51 13.69 -4.10
N VAL A 251 11.77 12.39 -4.04
CA VAL A 251 11.82 11.52 -5.21
C VAL A 251 10.73 10.49 -5.01
N ASP A 252 10.06 10.10 -6.09
CA ASP A 252 9.03 9.09 -6.03
C ASP A 252 9.64 7.68 -6.00
N ASN A 253 8.80 6.73 -5.59
CA ASN A 253 9.10 5.31 -5.63
C ASN A 253 7.97 4.59 -6.36
N VAL A 254 7.73 5.06 -7.58
CA VAL A 254 6.79 4.49 -8.54
C VAL A 254 7.59 3.63 -9.53
N ARG A 255 6.92 2.94 -10.45
CA ARG A 255 7.58 2.02 -11.39
C ARG A 255 7.95 2.69 -12.71
N LEU A 256 7.13 3.65 -13.14
CA LEU A 256 7.14 4.15 -14.50
C LEU A 256 7.28 5.68 -14.52
N PRO A 257 7.65 6.27 -15.67
CA PRO A 257 7.59 7.70 -15.85
C PRO A 257 6.19 8.26 -15.58
N SER A 258 6.13 9.50 -15.12
CA SER A 258 4.89 10.13 -14.70
C SER A 258 4.59 11.38 -15.52
N TRP A 259 3.31 11.65 -15.71
CA TRP A 259 2.81 12.90 -16.25
C TRP A 259 1.90 13.59 -15.24
N GLN A 260 1.86 14.92 -15.24
CA GLN A 260 0.93 15.71 -14.45
C GLN A 260 0.42 16.90 -15.25
N SER A 261 -0.88 16.94 -15.47
CA SER A 261 -1.60 18.04 -16.13
C SER A 261 -2.07 19.06 -15.11
N GLN A 262 -1.83 20.34 -15.41
CA GLN A 262 -2.32 21.47 -14.62
C GLN A 262 -3.70 21.87 -15.13
N LEU A 263 -4.71 21.69 -14.29
CA LEU A 263 -6.12 21.91 -14.64
C LEU A 263 -6.64 23.29 -14.23
N LYS A 264 -6.13 23.83 -13.12
CA LYS A 264 -6.41 25.20 -12.64
C LYS A 264 -5.18 25.83 -12.05
N GLY A 265 -5.02 27.14 -12.12
CA GLY A 265 -3.88 27.87 -11.57
C GLY A 265 -2.55 27.52 -12.24
N SER A 266 -1.46 27.64 -11.48
CA SER A 266 -0.12 27.31 -11.96
C SER A 266 0.79 26.88 -10.81
N LYS A 267 1.77 26.02 -11.12
CA LYS A 267 2.80 25.57 -10.19
C LYS A 267 4.18 25.81 -10.77
N GLU A 268 5.09 26.26 -9.91
CA GLU A 268 6.51 26.13 -10.13
C GLU A 268 6.94 24.71 -9.74
N TRP A 269 7.69 24.06 -10.62
CA TRP A 269 8.39 22.80 -10.40
C TRP A 269 9.88 23.09 -10.29
N ILE A 270 10.47 22.72 -9.17
CA ILE A 270 11.91 22.79 -8.93
C ILE A 270 12.43 21.36 -8.98
N LEU A 271 13.28 21.07 -9.96
CA LEU A 271 13.86 19.76 -10.21
C LEU A 271 15.34 19.77 -9.87
N ALA A 272 15.76 18.77 -9.10
CA ALA A 272 17.13 18.55 -8.69
C ALA A 272 17.60 17.17 -9.19
N PRO A 273 18.83 17.07 -9.72
CA PRO A 273 19.38 15.78 -10.10
C PRO A 273 19.64 14.92 -8.85
N PRO A 274 19.76 13.59 -9.01
CA PRO A 274 20.16 12.73 -7.91
C PRO A 274 21.59 13.10 -7.43
N PRO A 275 21.93 12.87 -6.14
CA PRO A 275 23.18 13.34 -5.54
C PRO A 275 24.46 12.95 -6.31
N GLU A 276 24.51 11.75 -6.86
CA GLU A 276 25.62 11.24 -7.69
C GLU A 276 25.82 12.04 -8.99
N CYS A 277 24.78 12.72 -9.46
CA CYS A 277 24.80 13.54 -10.67
C CYS A 277 24.96 15.05 -10.40
N TYR A 278 25.19 15.44 -9.14
CA TYR A 278 25.28 16.84 -8.70
C TYR A 278 26.24 17.70 -9.52
N TYR A 279 27.38 17.15 -9.95
CA TYR A 279 28.39 17.88 -10.75
C TYR A 279 28.21 17.72 -12.27
N SER A 280 27.32 16.83 -12.72
CA SER A 280 27.10 16.56 -14.15
C SER A 280 25.84 17.22 -14.69
N CYS A 281 24.85 17.44 -13.82
CA CYS A 281 23.52 17.90 -14.19
C CYS A 281 23.15 19.21 -13.50
N ASN A 282 22.17 19.92 -14.05
CA ASN A 282 21.73 21.21 -13.54
C ASN A 282 20.45 21.06 -12.71
N PHE A 283 20.27 21.97 -11.75
CA PHE A 283 18.94 22.24 -11.19
C PHE A 283 18.10 22.95 -12.24
N LEU A 284 16.83 22.60 -12.32
CA LEU A 284 15.87 23.21 -13.24
C LEU A 284 14.73 23.82 -12.41
N SER A 285 14.23 24.98 -12.83
CA SER A 285 12.96 25.52 -12.34
C SER A 285 12.09 25.86 -13.54
N VAL A 286 10.84 25.41 -13.51
CA VAL A 286 9.88 25.65 -14.60
C VAL A 286 8.48 25.86 -14.07
N VAL A 287 7.71 26.72 -14.73
CA VAL A 287 6.29 26.93 -14.43
C VAL A 287 5.43 26.11 -15.37
N VAL A 288 4.52 25.35 -14.79
CA VAL A 288 3.46 24.61 -15.50
C VAL A 288 2.15 25.35 -15.26
N LYS A 289 1.50 25.76 -16.35
CA LYS A 289 0.27 26.56 -16.33
C LYS A 289 -0.94 25.71 -16.69
N THR A 290 -2.13 26.21 -16.38
CA THR A 290 -3.39 25.58 -16.80
C THR A 290 -3.37 25.22 -18.28
N GLY A 291 -3.75 23.99 -18.61
CA GLY A 291 -3.73 23.43 -19.96
C GLY A 291 -2.46 22.66 -20.32
N GLU A 292 -1.39 22.85 -19.54
CA GLU A 292 -0.09 22.25 -19.79
C GLU A 292 0.09 20.95 -19.01
N THR A 293 0.91 20.04 -19.54
CA THR A 293 1.31 18.80 -18.87
C THR A 293 2.81 18.72 -18.80
N ILE A 294 3.34 18.49 -17.60
CA ILE A 294 4.73 18.12 -17.41
C ILE A 294 4.85 16.60 -17.40
N VAL A 295 5.86 16.08 -18.09
CA VAL A 295 6.25 14.68 -18.07
C VAL A 295 7.67 14.59 -17.59
N LEU A 296 7.95 13.68 -16.66
CA LEU A 296 9.28 13.43 -16.13
C LEU A 296 9.35 12.04 -15.50
N ASP A 297 10.56 11.49 -15.40
CA ASP A 297 10.80 10.32 -14.57
C ASP A 297 10.96 10.78 -13.10
N THR A 298 9.86 10.74 -12.35
CA THR A 298 9.83 11.18 -10.94
C THR A 298 10.59 10.25 -10.01
N ASN A 299 11.00 9.07 -10.50
CA ASN A 299 11.94 8.22 -9.79
C ASN A 299 13.37 8.76 -9.92
N LYS A 300 13.74 9.44 -11.00
CA LYS A 300 15.10 9.99 -11.15
C LYS A 300 15.25 11.40 -10.62
N TRP A 301 14.24 12.25 -10.86
CA TRP A 301 14.29 13.65 -10.47
C TRP A 301 13.75 13.85 -9.05
N TYR A 302 14.61 14.39 -8.20
CA TYR A 302 14.12 15.03 -6.98
C TYR A 302 13.32 16.26 -7.40
N HIS A 303 12.11 16.40 -6.89
CA HIS A 303 11.22 17.46 -7.27
C HIS A 303 10.47 18.06 -6.08
N LYS A 304 10.24 19.36 -6.18
CA LYS A 304 9.45 20.18 -5.27
C LYS A 304 8.49 21.01 -6.11
N THR A 305 7.28 21.24 -5.60
CA THR A 305 6.35 22.18 -6.24
C THR A 305 6.01 23.36 -5.32
N ASN A 306 5.75 24.52 -5.91
CA ASN A 306 5.15 25.67 -5.23
C ASN A 306 3.95 26.14 -6.04
N VAL A 307 2.76 26.26 -5.44
CA VAL A 307 1.60 26.88 -6.08
C VAL A 307 1.84 28.38 -6.19
N LEU A 308 1.71 28.93 -7.39
CA LEU A 308 1.90 30.36 -7.62
C LEU A 308 0.65 31.16 -7.24
N SER A 309 0.81 32.48 -7.11
CA SER A 309 -0.29 33.39 -6.78
C SER A 309 -1.40 33.34 -7.84
N GLY A 310 -2.65 33.45 -7.39
CA GLY A 310 -3.82 33.45 -8.26
C GLY A 310 -4.93 32.60 -7.67
N GLU A 311 -5.66 31.91 -8.53
CA GLU A 311 -6.62 30.88 -8.13
C GLU A 311 -5.93 29.66 -7.49
N ILE A 312 -6.73 28.78 -6.89
CA ILE A 312 -6.24 27.49 -6.40
C ILE A 312 -5.63 26.68 -7.55
N SER A 313 -4.58 25.94 -7.25
CA SER A 313 -4.02 24.99 -8.18
C SER A 313 -4.78 23.67 -8.08
N ILE A 314 -5.11 23.07 -9.22
CA ILE A 314 -5.58 21.69 -9.31
C ILE A 314 -4.79 20.98 -10.40
N THR A 315 -4.30 19.78 -10.09
CA THR A 315 -3.56 18.94 -11.04
C THR A 315 -4.05 17.51 -10.97
N VAL A 316 -4.04 16.82 -12.10
CA VAL A 316 -4.20 15.37 -12.17
C VAL A 316 -2.98 14.77 -12.86
N GLY A 317 -2.54 13.59 -12.43
CA GLY A 317 -1.41 12.90 -13.03
C GLY A 317 -1.46 11.41 -12.81
N ALA A 318 -0.68 10.67 -13.60
CA ALA A 318 -0.55 9.23 -13.49
C ALA A 318 0.81 8.78 -14.02
N GLU A 319 1.14 7.53 -13.72
CA GLU A 319 2.16 6.77 -14.44
C GLU A 319 1.66 6.37 -15.83
N TYR A 320 2.59 6.18 -16.76
CA TYR A 320 2.33 5.62 -18.07
C TYR A 320 3.45 4.66 -18.50
N ASP A 321 3.07 3.59 -19.21
CA ASP A 321 3.98 2.76 -20.02
C ASP A 321 3.26 2.06 -21.16
#